data_AF-A0A3E0UE40-F1
#
_entry.id   AF-A0A3E0UE40-F1
#
_cell.length_a   1.000
_cell.length_b   1.000
_cell.length_c   1.000
_cell.angle_alpha   90.00
_cell.angle_beta   90.00
_cell.angle_gamma   90.00
#
_symmetry.space_group_name_H-M   'P 1'
#
loop_
_entity.id
_entity.type
_entity.pdbx_description
1 polymer ?
#
loop_
_entity_poly.entity_id
_entity_poly.type
_entity_poly.pdbx_seq_one_letter_code
_entity_poly.pdbx_strand_id
1 'polypeptide(L)'
;MISTLSLQSFFIDFLGERGIDSSLDEIESFNFMASGLLDSFELLTMFIQLEMSFGIKLTPEEISDEANADVCGLVKTLLAKAQ
;
A
#
# COMPACT_ATOMS: atom_id res chain seq x y z
N MET A 1 -13.57 8.67 5.84
CA MET A 1 -13.86 8.46 4.41
C MET A 1 -12.54 8.22 3.73
N ILE A 2 -12.38 7.10 3.06
CA ILE A 2 -11.12 6.74 2.41
C ILE A 2 -10.90 7.65 1.21
N SER A 3 -9.71 8.22 1.11
CA SER A 3 -9.29 9.03 -0.03
C SER A 3 -7.91 8.59 -0.52
N THR A 4 -7.61 8.87 -1.79
CA THR A 4 -6.28 8.64 -2.39
C THR A 4 -5.17 9.22 -1.52
N LEU A 5 -5.35 10.47 -1.06
CA LEU A 5 -4.38 11.16 -0.21
C LEU A 5 -4.16 10.42 1.12
N SER A 6 -5.24 9.94 1.77
CA SER A 6 -5.11 9.22 3.04
C SER A 6 -4.36 7.90 2.91
N LEU A 7 -4.53 7.20 1.78
CA LEU A 7 -3.80 5.96 1.51
C LEU A 7 -2.34 6.25 1.16
N GLN A 8 -2.08 7.26 0.32
CA GLN A 8 -0.72 7.67 -0.02
C GLN A 8 0.07 8.12 1.22
N SER A 9 -0.53 8.91 2.11
CA SER A 9 0.08 9.28 3.39
C SER A 9 0.39 8.05 4.23
N PHE A 10 -0.50 7.07 4.30
CA PHE A 10 -0.22 5.80 4.99
C PHE A 10 1.04 5.11 4.44
N PHE A 11 1.18 4.99 3.10
CA PHE A 11 2.36 4.36 2.52
C PHE A 11 3.64 5.14 2.82
N ILE A 12 3.60 6.47 2.73
CA ILE A 12 4.74 7.33 3.07
C ILE A 12 5.14 7.14 4.53
N ASP A 13 4.18 7.17 5.45
CA ASP A 13 4.44 6.99 6.88
C ASP A 13 5.02 5.59 7.15
N PHE A 14 4.43 4.54 6.55
CA PHE A 14 4.86 3.16 6.71
C PHE A 14 6.29 2.90 6.20
N LEU A 15 6.66 3.51 5.07
CA LEU A 15 8.00 3.47 4.50
C LEU A 15 8.98 4.32 5.32
N GLY A 16 8.54 5.50 5.77
CA GLY A 16 9.33 6.40 6.61
C GLY A 16 9.72 5.77 7.95
N GLU A 17 8.81 5.02 8.58
CA GLU A 17 9.09 4.23 9.79
C GLU A 17 10.19 3.17 9.60
N ARG A 18 10.44 2.75 8.35
CA ARG A 18 11.48 1.80 7.94
C ARG A 18 12.74 2.48 7.41
N GLY A 19 12.78 3.80 7.41
CA GLY A 19 13.91 4.59 6.89
C GLY A 19 13.94 4.68 5.37
N ILE A 20 12.83 4.40 4.69
CA ILE A 20 12.68 4.57 3.25
C ILE A 20 12.05 5.94 3.01
N ASP A 21 12.83 6.87 2.45
CA ASP A 21 12.35 8.20 2.11
C ASP A 21 11.50 8.14 0.83
N SER A 22 10.34 8.78 0.84
CA SER A 22 9.39 8.78 -0.28
C SER A 22 8.49 10.00 -0.19
N SER A 23 8.24 10.64 -1.34
CA SER A 23 7.33 11.78 -1.45
C SER A 23 5.98 11.39 -2.06
N LEU A 24 4.97 12.26 -1.95
CA LEU A 24 3.66 12.05 -2.57
C LEU A 24 3.72 11.90 -4.10
N ASP A 25 4.69 12.55 -4.75
CA ASP A 25 4.84 12.49 -6.21
C ASP A 25 5.51 11.18 -6.66
N GLU A 26 6.32 10.56 -5.80
CA GLU A 26 7.08 9.35 -6.11
C GLU A 26 6.34 8.08 -5.67
N ILE A 27 5.57 8.17 -4.58
CA ILE A 27 4.93 7.02 -3.94
C ILE A 27 3.97 6.31 -4.88
N GLU A 28 3.28 7.00 -5.79
CA GLU A 28 2.35 6.37 -6.75
C GLU A 28 3.05 5.32 -7.62
N SER A 29 4.29 5.57 -8.02
CA SER A 29 5.08 4.68 -8.86
C SER A 29 5.90 3.66 -8.07
N PHE A 30 5.82 3.69 -6.74
CA PHE A 30 6.60 2.83 -5.88
C PHE A 30 6.11 1.38 -5.97
N ASN A 31 6.92 0.53 -6.58
CA ASN A 31 6.66 -0.89 -6.65
C ASN A 31 7.27 -1.60 -5.44
N PHE A 32 6.45 -1.81 -4.41
CA PHE A 32 6.91 -2.43 -3.17
C PHE A 32 7.28 -3.91 -3.34
N MET A 33 6.72 -4.62 -4.33
CA MET A 33 7.08 -6.02 -4.61
C MET A 33 8.44 -6.17 -5.31
N ALA A 34 8.78 -5.24 -6.21
CA ALA A 34 10.00 -5.28 -7.00
C ALA A 34 11.16 -4.46 -6.40
N SER A 35 10.87 -3.51 -5.50
CA SER A 35 11.89 -2.63 -4.90
C SER A 35 12.97 -3.39 -4.12
N GLY A 36 12.62 -4.56 -3.56
CA GLY A 36 13.48 -5.29 -2.62
C GLY A 36 13.67 -4.55 -1.28
N LEU A 37 12.93 -3.46 -1.06
CA LEU A 37 13.01 -2.66 0.17
C LEU A 37 12.09 -3.18 1.27
N LEU A 38 11.03 -3.89 0.89
CA LEU A 38 10.13 -4.56 1.82
C LEU A 38 10.27 -6.07 1.69
N ASP A 39 10.46 -6.75 2.83
CA ASP A 39 10.41 -8.20 2.87
C ASP A 39 8.97 -8.74 2.98
N SER A 40 8.81 -10.06 2.92
CA SER A 40 7.49 -10.71 3.01
C SER A 40 6.75 -10.43 4.32
N PHE A 41 7.47 -10.21 5.42
CA PHE A 41 6.87 -9.93 6.73
C PHE A 41 6.41 -8.46 6.81
N GLU A 42 7.19 -7.54 6.24
CA GLU A 42 6.83 -6.14 6.14
C GLU A 42 5.64 -5.93 5.21
N LEU A 43 5.60 -6.60 4.06
CA LEU A 43 4.44 -6.60 3.17
C LEU A 43 3.19 -7.12 3.89
N LEU A 44 3.30 -8.26 4.62
CA LEU A 44 2.19 -8.77 5.42
C LEU A 44 1.72 -7.77 6.48
N THR A 45 2.67 -7.12 7.17
CA THR A 45 2.39 -6.10 8.18
C THR A 45 1.66 -4.89 7.57
N MET A 46 2.11 -4.45 6.39
CA MET A 46 1.50 -3.36 5.63
C MET A 46 0.03 -3.68 5.31
N PHE A 47 -0.25 -4.89 4.80
CA PHE A 47 -1.62 -5.30 4.49
C PHE A 47 -2.50 -5.34 5.74
N ILE A 48 -2.02 -5.94 6.83
CA ILE A 48 -2.78 -5.98 8.10
C ILE A 48 -3.09 -4.56 8.59
N GLN A 49 -2.12 -3.64 8.54
CA GLN A 49 -2.33 -2.26 8.97
C GLN A 49 -3.30 -1.49 8.05
N LEU A 50 -3.27 -1.74 6.73
CA LEU A 50 -4.26 -1.21 5.80
C LEU A 50 -5.66 -1.69 6.16
N GLU A 51 -5.83 -2.99 6.41
CA GLU A 51 -7.12 -3.56 6.78
C GLU A 51 -7.66 -2.95 8.09
N MET A 52 -6.79 -2.80 9.10
CA MET A 52 -7.15 -2.23 10.40
C MET A 52 -7.45 -0.73 10.34
N SER A 53 -6.66 0.04 9.60
CA SER A 53 -6.78 1.50 9.53
C SER A 53 -7.97 1.95 8.72
N PHE A 54 -8.28 1.20 7.66
CA PHE A 54 -9.28 1.58 6.67
C PHE A 54 -10.54 0.71 6.70
N GLY A 55 -10.54 -0.39 7.45
CA GLY A 55 -11.68 -1.31 7.54
C GLY A 55 -11.97 -2.08 6.25
N ILE A 56 -10.96 -2.20 5.38
CA ILE A 56 -11.04 -2.96 4.12
C ILE A 56 -10.49 -4.37 4.39
N LYS A 57 -10.91 -5.37 3.61
CA LYS A 57 -10.27 -6.69 3.59
C LYS A 57 -9.55 -6.93 2.27
N LEU A 58 -8.28 -7.30 2.34
CA LEU A 58 -7.47 -7.69 1.19
C LEU A 58 -7.45 -9.21 1.09
N THR A 59 -7.82 -9.72 -0.08
CA THR A 59 -7.76 -11.15 -0.38
C THR A 59 -6.35 -11.56 -0.80
N PRO A 60 -5.95 -12.83 -0.61
CA PRO A 60 -4.66 -13.32 -1.09
C PRO A 60 -4.44 -13.12 -2.59
N GLU A 61 -5.51 -13.21 -3.38
CA GLU A 61 -5.49 -12.97 -4.83
C GLU A 61 -5.16 -11.50 -5.13
N GLU A 62 -5.76 -10.55 -4.42
CA GLU A 62 -5.48 -9.11 -4.56
C GLU A 62 -4.05 -8.77 -4.14
N ILE A 63 -3.54 -9.42 -3.09
CA ILE A 63 -2.16 -9.24 -2.61
C ILE A 63 -1.13 -9.73 -3.64
N SER A 64 -1.45 -10.82 -4.34
CA SER A 64 -0.53 -11.46 -5.30
C SER A 64 -0.73 -10.96 -6.74
N ASP A 65 -1.69 -10.05 -6.96
CA ASP A 65 -1.98 -9.49 -8.27
C ASP A 65 -0.86 -8.54 -8.72
N GLU A 66 -0.30 -8.78 -9.90
CA GLU A 66 0.71 -7.90 -10.51
C GLU A 66 0.17 -6.47 -10.71
N ALA A 67 -1.15 -6.31 -10.91
CA ALA A 67 -1.79 -5.00 -11.01
C ALA A 67 -1.77 -4.22 -9.70
N ASN A 68 -1.53 -4.88 -8.56
CA ASN A 68 -1.40 -4.27 -7.23
C ASN A 68 0.05 -4.27 -6.74
N ALA A 69 1.03 -4.53 -7.60
CA ALA A 69 2.45 -4.56 -7.22
C ALA A 69 3.02 -3.19 -6.82
N ASP A 70 2.40 -2.12 -7.34
CA ASP A 70 2.72 -0.75 -6.99
C ASP A 70 1.60 -0.09 -6.16
N VAL A 71 1.98 1.00 -5.50
CA VAL A 71 1.06 1.75 -4.64
C VAL A 71 -0.13 2.29 -5.43
N CYS A 72 0.05 2.78 -6.66
CA CYS A 72 -1.06 3.29 -7.47
C CYS A 72 -2.13 2.22 -7.73
N GLY A 73 -1.70 1.02 -8.12
CA GLY A 73 -2.55 -0.14 -8.34
C GLY A 73 -3.31 -0.53 -7.08
N LEU A 74 -2.58 -0.72 -5.98
CA LEU A 74 -3.19 -1.09 -4.71
C LEU A 74 -4.17 -0.03 -4.19
N VAL A 75 -3.82 1.27 -4.29
CA VAL A 75 -4.71 2.38 -3.91
C VAL A 75 -6.01 2.36 -4.71
N LYS A 76 -5.96 2.12 -6.02
CA LYS A 76 -7.16 2.00 -6.86
C LYS A 76 -8.05 0.84 -6.40
N THR A 77 -7.46 -0.32 -6.12
CA THR A 77 -8.17 -1.49 -5.62
C THR A 77 -8.84 -1.20 -4.27
N LEU A 78 -8.13 -0.57 -3.35
CA LEU A 78 -8.65 -0.20 -2.03
C LEU A 78 -9.80 0.83 -2.12
N LEU A 79 -9.66 1.84 -2.99
CA LEU A 79 -10.71 2.84 -3.22
C LEU A 79 -11.98 2.23 -3.82
N ALA A 80 -11.84 1.29 -4.75
CA ALA A 80 -12.99 0.61 -5.37
C ALA A 80 -13.79 -0.24 -4.36
N LYS A 81 -13.13 -0.73 -3.29
CA LYS A 81 -13.77 -1.52 -2.23
C LYS A 81 -14.40 -0.67 -1.13
N ALA A 82 -14.00 0.60 -1.03
CA ALA A 82 -14.49 1.54 -0.03
C ALA A 82 -15.78 2.27 -0.47
N GLN A 83 -16.25 2.04 -1.70
CA GLN A 83 -17.51 2.53 -2.26
C GLN A 83 -18.66 1.55 -1.99
#